data_AF-A0A5C7VL51-F1
#
_entry.id   AF-A0A5C7VL51-F1
#
_cell.length_a   1.000
_cell.length_b   1.000
_cell.length_c   1.000
_cell.angle_alpha   90.00
_cell.angle_beta   90.00
_cell.angle_gamma   90.00
#
_symmetry.space_group_name_H-M   'P 1'
#
loop_
_entity.id
_entity.type
_entity.pdbx_description
1 polymer ?
#
loop_
_entity_poly.entity_id
_entity_poly.type
_entity_poly.pdbx_seq_one_letter_code
_entity_poly.pdbx_strand_id
1 'polypeptide(L)' 'MLRNSKLSDYSVKKIIQCFSIDIPASKGALLLGKNRNTINRWYGIFRQVIYRHQTALKDKLLGRVEVDESYFG' A
#
# COMPACT_ATOMS: atom_id res chain seq x y z
N MET A 1 -7.89 3.80 10.73
CA MET A 1 -6.79 4.78 10.83
C MET A 1 -5.89 4.37 12.00
N LEU A 2 -4.57 4.38 11.85
CA LEU A 2 -3.66 3.93 12.93
C LEU A 2 -3.84 4.82 14.16
N ARG A 3 -4.22 4.24 15.30
CA ARG A 3 -4.24 4.95 16.58
C ARG A 3 -2.82 5.50 16.85
N ASN A 4 -2.74 6.79 17.18
CA ASN A 4 -1.51 7.53 17.52
C ASN A 4 -0.55 7.80 16.35
N SER A 5 -1.04 7.82 15.11
CA SER A 5 -0.27 8.40 14.00
C SER A 5 -0.06 9.89 14.22
N LYS A 6 1.21 10.34 14.30
CA LYS A 6 1.58 11.77 14.30
C LYS A 6 1.37 12.46 12.93
N LEU A 7 0.94 11.72 11.91
CA LEU A 7 0.67 12.26 10.58
C LEU A 7 -0.79 12.68 10.45
N SER A 8 -0.99 13.86 9.87
CA SER A 8 -2.31 14.33 9.44
C SER A 8 -2.88 13.47 8.31
N ASP A 9 -4.21 13.46 8.18
CA ASP A 9 -4.92 12.80 7.08
C ASP A 9 -4.40 13.22 5.71
N TYR A 10 -4.13 14.52 5.55
CA TYR A 10 -3.53 15.07 4.33
C TYR A 10 -2.20 14.40 4.01
N SER A 11 -1.32 14.25 5.01
CA SER A 11 -0.02 13.59 4.84
C SER A 11 -0.21 12.13 4.45
N VAL A 12 -1.12 11.41 5.12
CA VAL A 12 -1.39 9.99 4.80
C VAL A 12 -1.93 9.84 3.38
N LYS A 13 -2.85 10.70 2.93
CA LYS A 13 -3.37 10.71 1.55
C LYS A 13 -2.26 10.91 0.52
N LYS A 14 -1.29 11.79 0.80
CA LYS A 14 -0.11 11.97 -0.07
C LYS A 14 0.79 10.74 -0.12
N ILE A 15 0.98 10.05 1.01
CA ILE A 15 1.73 8.79 1.05
C ILE A 15 1.00 7.69 0.25
N ILE A 16 -0.33 7.62 0.34
CA ILE A 16 -1.15 6.71 -0.47
C ILE A 16 -0.98 7.03 -1.95
N GLN A 17 -1.05 8.29 -2.36
CA GLN A 17 -0.84 8.69 -3.76
C GLN A 17 0.49 8.17 -4.28
N CYS A 18 1.60 8.41 -3.57
CA CYS A 18 2.92 7.89 -3.97
C CYS A 18 2.95 6.36 -4.07
N PHE A 19 2.32 5.66 -3.14
CA PHE A 19 2.22 4.20 -3.17
C PHE A 19 1.44 3.69 -4.39
N SER A 20 0.32 4.33 -4.73
CA SER A 20 -0.56 3.93 -5.83
C SER A 20 0.01 4.15 -7.23
N ILE A 21 1.05 4.98 -7.38
CA ILE A 21 1.75 5.20 -8.65
C ILE A 21 3.17 4.60 -8.62
N ASP A 22 3.37 3.58 -7.78
CA ASP A 22 4.61 2.80 -7.66
C ASP A 22 5.88 3.64 -7.40
N ILE A 23 5.76 4.79 -6.72
CA ILE A 23 6.93 5.55 -6.29
C ILE A 23 7.61 4.77 -5.14
N PRO A 24 8.90 4.39 -5.28
CA PRO A 24 9.63 3.72 -4.20
C PRO A 24 9.68 4.57 -2.94
N ALA A 25 9.64 3.94 -1.76
CA ALA A 25 9.59 4.64 -0.48
C ALA A 25 10.76 5.64 -0.25
N SER A 26 11.93 5.36 -0.83
CA SER A 26 13.07 6.28 -0.81
C SER A 26 12.77 7.59 -1.54
N LYS A 27 12.21 7.52 -2.75
CA LYS A 27 11.80 8.69 -3.54
C LYS A 27 10.58 9.37 -2.91
N GLY A 28 9.62 8.60 -2.40
CA GLY A 28 8.46 9.15 -1.67
C GLY A 28 8.86 9.93 -0.42
N ALA A 29 9.88 9.47 0.30
CA ALA A 29 10.43 10.18 1.46
C ALA A 29 11.00 11.55 1.08
N LEU A 30 11.73 11.62 -0.03
CA LEU A 30 12.27 12.86 -0.58
C LEU A 30 11.15 13.81 -1.02
N LEU A 31 10.19 13.34 -1.81
CA LEU A 31 9.07 14.16 -2.33
C LEU A 31 8.18 14.74 -1.22
N LEU A 32 8.00 13.99 -0.13
CA LEU A 32 7.10 14.37 0.96
C LEU A 32 7.82 15.02 2.14
N GLY A 33 9.15 15.14 2.10
CA GLY A 33 9.96 15.66 3.20
C GLY A 33 9.78 14.88 4.49
N LYS A 34 9.70 13.54 4.41
CA LYS A 34 9.49 12.64 5.55
C LYS A 34 10.63 11.64 5.69
N ASN A 35 10.78 11.08 6.89
CA ASN A 35 11.75 10.02 7.14
C ASN A 35 11.40 8.77 6.29
N ARG A 36 12.41 8.18 5.64
CA ARG A 36 12.25 6.97 4.81
C ARG A 36 11.64 5.79 5.58
N ASN A 37 12.02 5.58 6.83
CA ASN A 37 11.47 4.49 7.66
C ASN A 37 9.98 4.72 7.95
N THR A 38 9.55 5.97 8.10
CA THR A 38 8.12 6.31 8.22
C THR A 38 7.36 5.97 6.95
N ILE A 39 7.86 6.35 5.77
CA ILE A 39 7.21 6.01 4.49
C ILE A 39 7.18 4.49 4.27
N ASN A 40 8.29 3.80 4.51
CA ASN A 40 8.38 2.35 4.43
C ASN A 40 7.36 1.65 5.33
N ARG A 41 7.20 2.12 6.57
CA ARG A 41 6.21 1.59 7.50
C ARG A 41 4.79 1.72 6.93
N TRP A 42 4.44 2.88 6.40
CA TRP A 42 3.12 3.09 5.78
C TRP A 42 2.88 2.22 4.56
N TYR A 43 3.88 2.10 3.68
CA TYR A 43 3.80 1.20 2.51
C TYR A 43 3.57 -0.25 2.95
N GLY A 44 4.27 -0.70 3.99
CA GLY A 44 4.06 -2.03 4.58
C GLY A 44 2.63 -2.22 5.09
N ILE A 45 2.06 -1.21 5.75
CA ILE A 45 0.69 -1.24 6.25
C ILE A 45 -0.31 -1.31 5.09
N PHE A 46 -0.10 -0.56 4.01
CA PHE A 46 -0.97 -0.63 2.83
C PHE A 46 -0.95 -2.02 2.20
N ARG A 47 0.24 -2.63 2.05
CA ARG A 47 0.36 -4.02 1.56
C ARG A 47 -0.37 -5.02 2.44
N GLN A 48 -0.28 -4.87 3.77
CA GLN A 48 -1.01 -5.74 4.71
C GLN A 48 -2.53 -5.58 4.58
N VAL A 49 -3.01 -4.35 4.40
CA VAL A 49 -4.45 -4.08 4.18
C VAL A 49 -4.93 -4.71 2.88
N ILE A 50 -4.19 -4.53 1.78
CA ILE A 50 -4.50 -5.14 0.48
C ILE A 50 -4.52 -6.67 0.63
N TYR A 51 -3.48 -7.26 1.23
CA TYR A 51 -3.39 -8.69 1.45
C TYR A 51 -4.59 -9.24 2.22
N ARG A 52 -4.98 -8.60 3.33
CA ARG A 52 -6.16 -9.02 4.12
C ARG A 52 -7.44 -8.92 3.31
N HIS A 53 -7.62 -7.85 2.54
CA HIS A 53 -8.78 -7.68 1.68
C HIS A 53 -8.86 -8.76 0.60
N GLN A 54 -7.75 -9.01 -0.11
CA GLN A 54 -7.65 -10.05 -1.12
C GLN A 54 -7.88 -11.45 -0.54
N THR A 55 -7.34 -11.72 0.65
CA THR A 55 -7.56 -13.00 1.35
C THR A 55 -9.05 -13.20 1.66
N ALA A 56 -9.76 -12.18 2.14
CA ALA A 56 -11.19 -12.26 2.39
C ALA A 56 -12.04 -12.38 1.10
N LEU A 57 -11.54 -11.89 -0.04
CA LEU A 57 -12.19 -12.06 -1.34
C LEU A 57 -11.95 -13.46 -1.93
N LYS A 58 -10.82 -14.08 -1.60
CA LYS A 58 -10.48 -15.44 -2.07
C LYS A 58 -11.57 -16.45 -1.72
N ASP A 59 -12.15 -16.34 -0.53
CA ASP A 59 -13.24 -17.23 -0.08
C ASP A 59 -14.51 -17.11 -0.96
N LYS A 60 -14.61 -16.06 -1.78
CA LYS A 60 -15.71 -15.85 -2.74
C LYS A 60 -15.44 -16.44 -4.12
N LEU A 61 -14.22 -16.93 -4.39
CA LEU A 61 -13.89 -17.59 -5.65
C LEU A 61 -14.47 -19.01 -5.64
N LEU A 62 -15.68 -19.15 -6.20
CA LEU A 62 -16.41 -20.42 -6.30
C LEU A 62 -16.55 -20.83 -7.78
N GLY A 63 -16.50 -22.13 -8.05
CA GLY A 63 -16.68 -22.67 -9.40
C GLY A 63 -15.41 -22.61 -10.25
N ARG A 64 -15.55 -22.26 -11.54
CA ARG A 64 -14.43 -22.18 -12.48
C ARG A 64 -13.81 -20.79 -12.42
N VAL A 65 -12.50 -20.74 -12.18
CA VAL A 65 -11.72 -19.50 -12.11
C VAL A 65 -10.76 -19.46 -13.29
N GLU A 66 -10.72 -18.33 -14.00
CA GLU A 66 -9.72 -18.06 -15.03
C GLU A 66 -8.52 -17.37 -14.39
N VAL A 67 -7.32 -17.80 -14.76
CA VAL A 67 -6.06 -17.27 -14.24
C VAL A 67 -5.34 -16.60 -15.39
N ASP A 68 -5.05 -15.31 -15.22
CA ASP A 68 -4.21 -14.54 -16.13
C ASP A 68 -2.82 -14.36 -15.51
N GLU A 69 -1.79 -14.50 -16.33
CA GLU A 69 -0.39 -14.42 -15.91
C GLU A 69 0.19 -13.04 -16.27
N SER A 70 0.80 -12.38 -15.29
CA SER A 70 1.54 -11.15 -15.50
C SER A 70 3.02 -11.37 -15.22
N TYR A 71 3.85 -11.13 -16.23
CA TYR A 71 5.30 -11.22 -16.12
C TYR A 71 5.86 -9.86 -15.70
N PHE A 72 6.45 -9.80 -14.51
CA PHE A 72 7.18 -8.63 -14.02
C PHE A 72 8.68 -8.95 -14.16
N GLY A 73 9.36 -8.20 -15.03
CA GLY A 73 10.77 -8.41 -15.40
C GLY A 73 11.77 -8.18 -14.28
#